data_AF-A0A2N1RM00-F1
#
_entry.id   AF-A0A2N1RM00-F1
#
_cell.length_a   1.000
_cell.length_b   1.000
_cell.length_c   1.000
_cell.angle_alpha   90.00
_cell.angle_beta   90.00
_cell.angle_gamma   90.00
#
_symmetry.space_group_name_H-M   'P 1'
#
loop_
_entity.id
_entity.type
_entity.pdbx_description
1 polymer ?
#
loop_
_entity_poly.entity_id
_entity_poly.type
_entity_poly.pdbx_seq_one_letter_code
_entity_poly.pdbx_strand_id
1 'polypeptide(L)'
;MSFFIKAAALTMLIVSLTFSACGGGGDTGGGDTETPASTLFASKSPIAAGAICPAGGIRIDMGFDNNKNNVLDANEITKTEYVCNGEDGSDADVNPFVVHTNPIPTETDVELDTVISVVFNTAMDGTTITDSTFTVKDSAGAVVSGTINYSGIVAVFTPDQTLKINTKYTVNLLPSIKSASGKTMGYNHYTYFTGGKAAVIYKANGATGGTVPVDANRYNAGSTVNASANSGSLVKTGYSFSGWNTEEDCTGTPYAVGESINITTTSVILYAMWTTAYTVIYHANGGTGSLPTDSNLYIYGQDVTVKANIDLVNGELHFAGWNKKADGSGDNYAANAVFQMGNENVTLYAKWISGYTVTYNVGTGNTSGTVPVDGAYYSSGATVTVLGNTGDLAGALVGGVHASSGIKQRFIGWNTDSGATSALYTAGDTFNCTENITLYAIYTTGIDVLRKVGPAGGLIFYDKGSYSGSPSWRYLEAWKFDELNLWWWKADPTSTAGTLTAIGTGYVNTYTYMLGFEHGAAEVVRNATHGVYSGWFLPSKDELNLMYTNLKVPGVGDFGDSYYWSSSQSTDNSAWLQYFLNGNQGLGGKRDLRRVRAVRAF
;
A
#
# COMPACT_ATOMS: atom_id res chain seq x y z
N MET A 1 -55.64 -6.44 45.53
CA MET A 1 -54.77 -5.44 46.18
C MET A 1 -53.44 -6.11 46.49
N SER A 2 -52.38 -5.56 45.94
CA SER A 2 -51.01 -6.11 45.90
C SER A 2 -50.34 -6.20 47.27
N PHE A 3 -49.59 -7.29 47.49
CA PHE A 3 -48.33 -7.26 48.21
C PHE A 3 -47.32 -8.10 47.43
N PHE A 4 -46.38 -7.42 46.77
CA PHE A 4 -45.21 -8.01 46.14
C PHE A 4 -44.16 -8.25 47.23
N ILE A 5 -43.73 -9.51 47.42
CA ILE A 5 -42.47 -9.81 48.10
C ILE A 5 -41.46 -10.13 47.00
N LYS A 6 -40.46 -9.26 46.86
CA LYS A 6 -39.33 -9.42 45.95
C LYS A 6 -38.49 -10.61 46.41
N ALA A 7 -38.43 -11.66 45.57
CA ALA A 7 -37.37 -12.65 45.66
C ALA A 7 -36.03 -11.96 45.39
N ALA A 8 -35.08 -12.12 46.30
CA ALA A 8 -33.72 -11.64 46.14
C ALA A 8 -33.08 -12.38 44.94
N ALA A 9 -32.80 -11.62 43.88
CA ALA A 9 -31.91 -12.06 42.83
C ALA A 9 -30.52 -12.26 43.44
N LEU A 10 -30.00 -13.49 43.36
CA LEU A 10 -28.57 -13.75 43.55
C LEU A 10 -27.86 -13.21 42.31
N THR A 11 -27.63 -11.90 42.31
CA THR A 11 -26.84 -11.22 41.29
C THR A 11 -25.41 -11.73 41.40
N MET A 12 -24.92 -12.35 40.31
CA MET A 12 -23.49 -12.53 40.06
C MET A 12 -22.75 -11.24 40.44
N LEU A 13 -21.83 -11.32 41.39
CA LEU A 13 -20.92 -10.22 41.70
C LEU A 13 -19.92 -10.11 40.54
N ILE A 14 -20.33 -9.47 39.45
CA ILE A 14 -19.40 -8.94 38.46
C ILE A 14 -18.75 -7.73 39.14
N VAL A 15 -17.52 -7.92 39.63
CA VAL A 15 -16.66 -6.81 40.05
C VAL A 15 -16.28 -6.04 38.78
N SER A 16 -17.00 -4.95 38.49
CA SER A 16 -16.55 -3.97 37.52
C SER A 16 -15.41 -3.16 38.14
N LEU A 17 -14.17 -3.58 37.88
CA LEU A 17 -12.98 -2.76 38.15
C LEU A 17 -12.84 -1.77 37.00
N THR A 18 -13.30 -0.54 37.23
CA THR A 18 -12.94 0.62 36.43
C THR A 18 -11.44 0.90 36.63
N PHE A 19 -10.65 0.71 35.58
CA PHE A 19 -9.29 1.25 35.52
C PHE A 19 -9.35 2.79 35.55
N SER A 20 -8.87 3.37 36.65
CA SER A 20 -8.45 4.77 36.65
C SER A 20 -6.92 4.76 36.56
N ALA A 21 -6.43 4.88 35.33
CA ALA A 21 -5.06 5.31 35.09
C ALA A 21 -4.99 6.82 35.38
N CYS A 22 -4.14 7.21 36.32
CA CYS A 22 -3.65 8.57 36.42
C CYS A 22 -2.18 8.54 36.89
N GLY A 23 -1.33 9.27 36.18
CA GLY A 23 0.12 9.05 36.12
C GLY A 23 0.96 9.69 37.22
N GLY A 24 2.27 9.51 37.08
CA GLY A 24 3.30 10.22 37.83
C GLY A 24 4.69 9.66 37.53
N GLY A 25 5.41 10.25 36.57
CA GLY A 25 6.72 9.80 36.12
C GLY A 25 7.90 10.22 37.03
N GLY A 26 9.06 9.61 36.78
CA GLY A 26 10.34 10.04 37.38
C GLY A 26 11.45 8.98 37.38
N ASP A 27 12.03 8.76 36.20
CA ASP A 27 13.44 8.44 35.87
C ASP A 27 14.32 7.40 36.62
N THR A 28 15.13 6.74 35.78
CA THR A 28 16.38 5.98 35.99
C THR A 28 16.35 4.48 36.36
N GLY A 29 16.52 3.66 35.30
CA GLY A 29 17.44 2.52 35.29
C GLY A 29 17.05 1.24 36.04
N GLY A 30 16.46 0.28 35.32
CA GLY A 30 16.37 -1.10 35.77
C GLY A 30 15.72 -1.96 34.70
N GLY A 31 16.31 -3.11 34.37
CA GLY A 31 15.76 -4.03 33.37
C GLY A 31 14.39 -4.53 33.77
N ASP A 32 13.39 -4.27 32.93
CA ASP A 32 12.04 -4.78 33.09
C ASP A 32 12.04 -6.27 32.69
N THR A 33 12.31 -7.13 33.67
CA THR A 33 11.62 -8.40 33.73
C THR A 33 10.14 -8.07 33.90
N GLU A 34 9.32 -8.28 32.86
CA GLU A 34 7.88 -8.25 33.02
C GLU A 34 7.50 -9.15 34.20
N THR A 35 7.03 -8.55 35.28
CA THR A 35 6.47 -9.30 36.41
C THR A 35 5.22 -10.01 35.91
N PRO A 36 5.19 -11.35 35.87
CA PRO A 36 4.00 -12.07 35.46
C PRO A 36 2.88 -11.79 36.48
N ALA A 37 1.68 -11.50 35.98
CA ALA A 37 0.51 -11.20 36.79
C ALA A 37 0.31 -12.25 37.90
N SER A 38 0.32 -11.82 39.16
CA SER A 38 -0.01 -12.68 40.30
C SER A 38 -1.46 -13.15 40.18
N THR A 39 -1.69 -14.45 40.24
CA THR A 39 -3.02 -15.07 40.18
C THR A 39 -3.79 -14.79 41.46
N LEU A 40 -5.01 -14.26 41.33
CA LEU A 40 -5.93 -14.04 42.45
C LEU A 40 -6.60 -15.37 42.82
N PHE A 41 -6.43 -15.81 44.07
CA PHE A 41 -7.12 -16.97 44.62
C PHE A 41 -8.24 -16.54 45.57
N ALA A 42 -9.30 -17.35 45.58
CA ALA A 42 -10.36 -17.27 46.57
C ALA A 42 -10.54 -18.65 47.23
N SER A 43 -10.56 -18.69 48.56
CA SER A 43 -10.83 -19.89 49.32
C SER A 43 -12.12 -19.73 50.13
N LYS A 44 -12.90 -20.81 50.23
CA LYS A 44 -14.12 -20.86 51.04
C LYS A 44 -13.89 -21.79 52.23
N SER A 45 -14.24 -21.32 53.43
CA SER A 45 -14.26 -22.14 54.64
C SER A 45 -15.56 -21.94 55.41
N PRO A 46 -16.07 -22.97 56.11
CA PRO A 46 -17.26 -22.82 56.94
C PRO A 46 -16.94 -21.97 58.18
N ILE A 47 -17.86 -21.08 58.57
CA ILE A 47 -17.83 -20.39 59.86
C ILE A 47 -18.98 -20.87 60.73
N ALA A 48 -18.64 -21.33 61.94
CA ALA A 48 -19.63 -21.77 62.91
C ALA A 48 -20.49 -20.60 63.43
N ALA A 49 -21.66 -20.93 63.96
CA ALA A 49 -22.55 -19.97 64.61
C ALA A 49 -21.79 -19.20 65.71
N GLY A 50 -21.83 -17.88 65.65
CA GLY A 50 -21.06 -17.02 66.55
C GLY A 50 -21.26 -15.53 66.27
N ALA A 51 -20.40 -14.70 66.87
CA ALA A 51 -20.54 -13.24 66.85
C ALA A 51 -20.52 -12.60 65.45
N ILE A 52 -19.91 -13.26 64.46
CA ILE A 52 -19.84 -12.78 63.07
C ILE A 52 -21.05 -13.23 62.26
N CYS A 53 -21.43 -14.51 62.35
CA CYS A 53 -22.62 -15.07 61.73
C CYS A 53 -23.47 -15.83 62.77
N PRO A 54 -24.60 -15.26 63.23
CA PRO A 54 -25.42 -15.86 64.30
C PRO A 54 -25.93 -17.27 63.99
N ALA A 55 -26.27 -17.57 62.73
CA ALA A 55 -26.74 -18.88 62.27
C ALA A 55 -25.65 -19.68 61.51
N GLY A 56 -24.38 -19.32 61.70
CA GLY A 56 -23.26 -19.84 60.89
C GLY A 56 -23.29 -19.31 59.46
N GLY A 57 -22.32 -19.72 58.64
CA GLY A 57 -22.23 -19.26 57.26
C GLY A 57 -20.95 -19.70 56.56
N ILE A 58 -20.55 -18.95 55.54
CA ILE A 58 -19.33 -19.17 54.77
C ILE A 58 -18.40 -17.96 54.92
N ARG A 59 -17.15 -18.22 55.27
CA ARG A 59 -16.04 -17.27 55.21
C ARG A 59 -15.36 -17.39 53.83
N ILE A 60 -15.15 -16.25 53.18
CA ILE A 60 -14.47 -16.15 51.89
C ILE A 60 -13.20 -15.34 52.09
N ASP A 61 -12.04 -15.97 51.85
CA ASP A 61 -10.75 -15.30 51.88
C ASP A 61 -10.23 -15.13 50.44
N MET A 62 -9.76 -13.93 50.11
CA MET A 62 -9.24 -13.56 48.80
C MET A 62 -7.84 -12.98 48.93
N GLY A 63 -6.95 -13.32 48.01
CA GLY A 63 -5.57 -12.89 48.04
C GLY A 63 -4.78 -13.29 46.80
N PHE A 64 -3.58 -12.74 46.65
CA PHE A 64 -2.68 -13.07 45.55
C PHE A 64 -1.69 -14.15 46.00
N ASP A 65 -1.54 -15.21 45.22
CA ASP A 65 -0.51 -16.22 45.45
C ASP A 65 0.86 -15.62 45.11
N ASN A 66 1.51 -15.10 46.16
CA ASN A 66 2.75 -14.34 46.04
C ASN A 66 3.95 -15.28 46.01
N ASN A 67 3.83 -16.47 46.59
CA ASN A 67 4.89 -17.47 46.61
C ASN A 67 4.78 -18.51 45.47
N LYS A 68 3.72 -18.44 44.66
CA LYS A 68 3.44 -19.26 43.47
C LYS A 68 3.29 -20.75 43.78
N ASN A 69 2.78 -21.09 44.95
CA ASN A 69 2.58 -22.49 45.36
C ASN A 69 1.18 -23.02 45.00
N ASN A 70 0.33 -22.23 44.33
CA ASN A 70 -1.05 -22.52 43.96
C ASN A 70 -1.99 -22.79 45.16
N VAL A 71 -1.63 -22.30 46.34
CA VAL A 71 -2.44 -22.38 47.57
C VAL A 71 -2.54 -20.97 48.14
N LEU A 72 -3.73 -20.57 48.60
CA LEU A 72 -3.88 -19.28 49.29
C LEU A 72 -3.41 -19.44 50.74
N ASP A 73 -2.18 -19.06 51.02
CA ASP A 73 -1.62 -19.09 52.38
C ASP A 73 -2.17 -17.96 53.25
N ALA A 74 -2.15 -18.13 54.57
CA ALA A 74 -2.70 -17.15 55.50
C ALA A 74 -2.08 -15.74 55.37
N ASN A 75 -0.81 -15.67 54.96
CA ASN A 75 -0.08 -14.41 54.77
C ASN A 75 -0.39 -13.73 53.43
N GLU A 76 -1.13 -14.40 52.55
CA GLU A 76 -1.46 -13.94 51.21
C GLU A 76 -2.89 -13.38 51.12
N ILE A 77 -3.71 -13.63 52.15
CA ILE A 77 -5.08 -13.14 52.25
C ILE A 77 -5.07 -11.60 52.38
N THR A 78 -5.57 -10.92 51.35
CA THR A 78 -5.69 -9.46 51.31
C THR A 78 -7.09 -8.98 51.69
N LYS A 79 -8.10 -9.86 51.62
CA LYS A 79 -9.48 -9.54 51.98
C LYS A 79 -10.25 -10.76 52.49
N THR A 80 -11.02 -10.57 53.55
CA THR A 80 -11.97 -11.57 54.07
C THR A 80 -13.38 -10.98 54.05
N GLU A 81 -14.33 -11.74 53.51
CA GLU A 81 -15.77 -11.43 53.52
C GLU A 81 -16.55 -12.59 54.16
N TYR A 82 -17.72 -12.29 54.71
CA TYR A 82 -18.59 -13.27 55.35
C TYR A 82 -19.96 -13.29 54.69
N VAL A 83 -20.43 -14.48 54.36
CA VAL A 83 -21.81 -14.72 53.92
C VAL A 83 -22.51 -15.48 55.05
N CYS A 84 -23.29 -14.76 55.85
CA CYS A 84 -24.03 -15.37 56.95
C CYS A 84 -25.35 -15.96 56.47
N ASN A 85 -25.74 -17.09 57.04
CA ASN A 85 -27.08 -17.64 56.84
C ASN A 85 -28.12 -16.71 57.48
N GLY A 86 -29.30 -16.60 56.87
CA GLY A 86 -30.46 -15.96 57.52
C GLY A 86 -30.99 -16.84 58.66
N GLU A 87 -31.75 -16.26 59.59
CA GLU A 87 -32.50 -17.10 60.54
C GLU A 87 -33.50 -17.97 59.79
N ASP A 88 -33.60 -19.24 60.19
CA ASP A 88 -34.55 -20.17 59.58
C ASP A 88 -35.98 -19.64 59.75
N GLY A 89 -36.66 -19.37 58.64
CA GLY A 89 -38.09 -19.14 58.65
C GLY A 89 -38.80 -20.43 59.07
N SER A 90 -39.96 -20.32 59.74
CA SER A 90 -40.80 -21.49 60.01
C SER A 90 -41.27 -22.09 58.68
N ASP A 91 -40.59 -23.12 58.19
CA ASP A 91 -40.86 -23.75 56.91
C ASP A 91 -42.28 -24.33 56.88
N ALA A 92 -43.14 -23.67 56.10
CA ALA A 92 -44.28 -24.36 55.52
C ALA A 92 -43.69 -25.40 54.55
N ASP A 93 -43.93 -26.68 54.81
CA ASP A 93 -43.54 -27.79 53.93
C ASP A 93 -44.06 -27.51 52.50
N VAL A 94 -43.18 -27.12 51.58
CA VAL A 94 -43.51 -26.75 50.19
C VAL A 94 -43.27 -27.92 49.25
N ASN A 95 -44.02 -28.00 48.15
CA ASN A 95 -43.76 -29.01 47.12
C ASN A 95 -42.36 -28.80 46.50
N PRO A 96 -41.61 -29.87 46.23
CA PRO A 96 -40.31 -29.75 45.60
C PRO A 96 -40.38 -29.27 44.14
N PHE A 97 -39.43 -28.42 43.73
CA PHE A 97 -39.26 -27.93 42.36
C PHE A 97 -37.77 -27.73 42.01
N VAL A 98 -37.48 -27.64 40.71
CA VAL A 98 -36.12 -27.39 40.19
C VAL A 98 -35.81 -25.90 40.28
N VAL A 99 -34.73 -25.57 41.00
CA VAL A 99 -34.22 -24.20 41.13
C VAL A 99 -33.23 -23.87 40.03
N HIS A 100 -32.36 -24.82 39.68
CA HIS A 100 -31.29 -24.62 38.71
C HIS A 100 -30.88 -25.91 38.02
N THR A 101 -30.38 -25.81 36.79
CA THR A 101 -29.82 -26.94 36.03
C THR A 101 -28.53 -26.54 35.34
N ASN A 102 -27.61 -27.50 35.18
CA ASN A 102 -26.47 -27.41 34.28
C ASN A 102 -26.43 -28.69 33.44
N PRO A 103 -26.50 -28.65 32.11
CA PRO A 103 -26.66 -27.47 31.27
C PRO A 103 -27.92 -26.66 31.57
N ILE A 104 -27.90 -25.36 31.26
CA ILE A 104 -29.09 -24.51 31.43
C ILE A 104 -30.13 -24.82 30.33
N PRO A 105 -31.42 -24.56 30.55
CA PRO A 105 -32.43 -24.76 29.51
C PRO A 105 -32.07 -23.99 28.25
N THR A 106 -32.09 -24.68 27.11
CA THR A 106 -31.80 -24.19 25.75
C THR A 106 -30.34 -23.81 25.48
N GLU A 107 -29.39 -24.21 26.32
CA GLU A 107 -27.96 -24.06 26.04
C GLU A 107 -27.58 -24.74 24.73
N THR A 108 -26.86 -24.03 23.84
CA THR A 108 -26.65 -24.47 22.45
C THR A 108 -25.26 -25.02 22.15
N ASP A 109 -24.33 -24.97 23.10
CA ASP A 109 -22.90 -25.28 22.87
C ASP A 109 -22.28 -25.99 24.08
N VAL A 110 -22.95 -27.06 24.49
CA VAL A 110 -22.57 -27.86 25.65
C VAL A 110 -21.44 -28.82 25.27
N GLU A 111 -20.42 -28.91 26.12
CA GLU A 111 -19.30 -29.85 25.97
C GLU A 111 -19.76 -31.31 25.98
N LEU A 112 -19.07 -32.17 25.21
CA LEU A 112 -19.50 -33.55 24.99
C LEU A 112 -19.33 -34.46 26.21
N ASP A 113 -18.50 -34.08 27.17
CA ASP A 113 -18.24 -34.76 28.44
C ASP A 113 -18.94 -34.11 29.63
N THR A 114 -19.90 -33.20 29.37
CA THR A 114 -20.66 -32.54 30.43
C THR A 114 -21.40 -33.54 31.33
N VAL A 115 -21.51 -33.20 32.62
CA VAL A 115 -22.40 -33.87 33.58
C VAL A 115 -23.68 -33.06 33.74
N ILE A 116 -24.83 -33.74 33.81
CA ILE A 116 -26.12 -33.06 33.95
C ILE A 116 -26.46 -32.96 35.44
N SER A 117 -26.51 -31.75 35.97
CA SER A 117 -26.89 -31.49 37.37
C SER A 117 -28.23 -30.76 37.47
N VAL A 118 -28.98 -31.10 38.51
CA VAL A 118 -30.29 -30.52 38.85
C VAL A 118 -30.28 -30.18 40.33
N VAL A 119 -30.59 -28.92 40.64
CA VAL A 119 -30.70 -28.40 42.01
C VAL A 119 -32.17 -28.22 42.36
N PHE A 120 -32.60 -28.80 43.48
CA PHE A 120 -33.96 -28.69 44.01
C PHE A 120 -34.04 -27.61 45.10
N ASN A 121 -35.24 -27.13 45.39
CA ASN A 121 -35.47 -26.13 46.45
C ASN A 121 -35.46 -26.71 47.87
N THR A 122 -35.50 -28.03 48.01
CA THR A 122 -35.53 -28.74 49.30
C THR A 122 -34.87 -30.10 49.17
N ALA A 123 -34.60 -30.75 50.30
CA ALA A 123 -34.07 -32.10 50.34
C ALA A 123 -35.10 -33.11 49.80
N MET A 124 -34.64 -33.93 48.87
CA MET A 124 -35.38 -35.00 48.20
C MET A 124 -35.18 -36.36 48.86
N ASP A 125 -36.15 -37.26 48.68
CA ASP A 125 -35.99 -38.68 48.94
C ASP A 125 -35.20 -39.31 47.79
N GLY A 126 -33.91 -39.55 48.04
CA GLY A 126 -32.99 -40.13 47.06
C GLY A 126 -33.42 -41.49 46.51
N THR A 127 -34.28 -42.24 47.22
CA THR A 127 -34.81 -43.52 46.73
C THR A 127 -35.80 -43.34 45.57
N THR A 128 -36.36 -42.14 45.41
CA THR A 128 -37.30 -41.80 44.32
C THR A 128 -36.62 -41.21 43.08
N ILE A 129 -35.31 -40.94 43.15
CA ILE A 129 -34.50 -40.42 42.04
C ILE A 129 -33.74 -41.60 41.43
N THR A 130 -34.31 -42.17 40.36
CA THR A 130 -33.81 -43.38 39.68
C THR A 130 -33.68 -43.12 38.19
N ASP A 131 -33.10 -44.07 37.46
CA ASP A 131 -33.02 -44.07 36.00
C ASP A 131 -34.39 -44.00 35.30
N SER A 132 -35.46 -44.40 35.99
CA SER A 132 -36.83 -44.30 35.49
C SER A 132 -37.48 -42.94 35.71
N THR A 133 -36.98 -42.14 36.66
CA THR A 133 -37.58 -40.86 37.06
C THR A 133 -36.77 -39.63 36.67
N PHE A 134 -35.45 -39.77 36.49
CA PHE A 134 -34.55 -38.78 35.89
C PHE A 134 -33.94 -39.39 34.62
N THR A 135 -34.47 -39.01 33.46
CA THR A 135 -34.02 -39.53 32.16
C THR A 135 -33.40 -38.44 31.30
N VAL A 136 -32.33 -38.80 30.57
CA VAL A 136 -31.76 -37.98 29.50
C VAL A 136 -31.97 -38.73 28.19
N LYS A 137 -32.53 -38.06 27.17
CA LYS A 137 -32.82 -38.64 25.87
C LYS A 137 -32.17 -37.85 24.74
N ASP A 138 -31.67 -38.55 23.72
CA ASP A 138 -31.19 -37.91 22.50
C ASP A 138 -32.34 -37.48 21.58
N SER A 139 -32.01 -36.83 20.47
CA SER A 139 -33.00 -36.31 19.51
C SER A 139 -33.81 -37.40 18.79
N ALA A 140 -33.36 -38.66 18.83
CA ALA A 140 -34.10 -39.81 18.32
C ALA A 140 -35.03 -40.43 19.39
N GLY A 141 -35.02 -39.89 20.61
CA GLY A 141 -35.79 -40.39 21.75
C GLY A 141 -35.13 -41.57 22.48
N ALA A 142 -33.91 -41.96 22.11
CA ALA A 142 -33.18 -43.02 22.79
C ALA A 142 -32.69 -42.51 24.16
N VAL A 143 -32.84 -43.35 25.19
CA VAL A 143 -32.34 -43.04 26.54
C VAL A 143 -30.82 -43.12 26.55
N VAL A 144 -30.18 -42.08 27.08
CA VAL A 144 -28.74 -42.04 27.34
C VAL A 144 -28.48 -42.82 28.63
N SER A 145 -27.60 -43.82 28.58
CA SER A 145 -27.16 -44.55 29.77
C SER A 145 -26.22 -43.68 30.61
N GLY A 146 -26.35 -43.77 31.93
CA GLY A 146 -25.55 -43.00 32.87
C GLY A 146 -25.82 -43.38 34.32
N THR A 147 -24.98 -42.88 35.21
CA THR A 147 -25.10 -43.06 36.66
C THR A 147 -25.69 -41.81 37.32
N ILE A 148 -26.67 -41.99 38.20
CA ILE A 148 -27.26 -40.91 38.99
C ILE A 148 -26.70 -40.95 40.41
N ASN A 149 -26.13 -39.82 40.84
CA ASN A 149 -25.72 -39.57 42.22
C ASN A 149 -26.56 -38.44 42.81
N TYR A 150 -27.04 -38.61 44.04
CA TYR A 150 -27.84 -37.60 44.72
C TYR A 150 -27.28 -37.29 46.11
N SER A 151 -27.19 -36.01 46.46
CA SER A 151 -26.73 -35.52 47.77
C SER A 151 -27.37 -34.19 48.13
N GLY A 152 -27.98 -34.12 49.32
CA GLY A 152 -28.55 -32.88 49.88
C GLY A 152 -29.75 -32.36 49.09
N ILE A 153 -29.52 -31.47 48.13
CA ILE A 153 -30.53 -30.90 47.24
C ILE A 153 -30.15 -31.03 45.76
N VAL A 154 -29.11 -31.80 45.45
CA VAL A 154 -28.52 -31.87 44.10
C VAL A 154 -28.53 -33.31 43.59
N ALA A 155 -29.08 -33.52 42.40
CA ALA A 155 -28.94 -34.75 41.62
C ALA A 155 -28.01 -34.51 40.43
N VAL A 156 -27.08 -35.44 40.20
CA VAL A 156 -26.11 -35.40 39.10
C VAL A 156 -26.22 -36.70 38.31
N PHE A 157 -26.53 -36.56 37.01
CA PHE A 157 -26.47 -37.63 36.03
C PHE A 157 -25.14 -37.54 35.26
N THR A 158 -24.35 -38.59 35.34
CA THR A 158 -23.07 -38.74 34.61
C THR A 158 -23.29 -39.71 33.46
N PRO A 159 -23.26 -39.27 32.19
CA PRO A 159 -23.35 -40.18 31.04
C PRO A 159 -22.24 -41.23 31.07
N ASP A 160 -22.56 -42.49 30.77
CA ASP A 160 -21.57 -43.59 30.74
C ASP A 160 -20.62 -43.49 29.53
N GLN A 161 -21.02 -42.72 28.52
CA GLN A 161 -20.28 -42.47 27.29
C GLN A 161 -20.37 -40.98 26.95
N THR A 162 -19.33 -40.47 26.28
CA THR A 162 -19.32 -39.11 25.72
C THR A 162 -20.57 -38.86 24.87
N LEU A 163 -21.21 -37.72 25.09
CA LEU A 163 -22.41 -37.31 24.36
C LEU A 163 -22.09 -37.12 22.87
N LYS A 164 -23.07 -37.42 22.02
CA LYS A 164 -22.97 -37.28 20.57
C LYS A 164 -22.93 -35.80 20.22
N ILE A 165 -22.00 -35.41 19.36
CA ILE A 165 -21.91 -34.06 18.78
C ILE A 165 -23.19 -33.67 18.03
N ASN A 166 -23.51 -32.37 17.99
CA ASN A 166 -24.63 -31.77 17.25
C ASN A 166 -25.98 -32.41 17.59
N THR A 167 -26.12 -32.87 18.83
CA THR A 167 -27.29 -33.63 19.26
C THR A 167 -28.07 -32.81 20.28
N LYS A 168 -29.37 -32.66 20.03
CA LYS A 168 -30.32 -32.12 21.00
C LYS A 168 -30.62 -33.18 22.04
N TYR A 169 -30.38 -32.86 23.30
CA TYR A 169 -30.72 -33.71 24.43
C TYR A 169 -31.92 -33.15 25.18
N THR A 170 -32.75 -34.05 25.71
CA THR A 170 -33.92 -33.73 26.52
C THR A 170 -33.77 -34.37 27.89
N VAL A 171 -33.84 -33.57 28.94
CA VAL A 171 -33.86 -34.02 30.33
C VAL A 171 -35.29 -34.04 30.82
N ASN A 172 -35.72 -35.14 31.42
CA ASN A 172 -37.06 -35.29 32.00
C ASN A 172 -36.97 -35.73 33.46
N LEU A 173 -37.72 -35.04 34.32
CA LEU A 173 -37.90 -35.34 35.74
C LEU A 173 -39.38 -35.62 36.00
N LEU A 174 -39.71 -36.84 36.43
CA LEU A 174 -41.08 -37.30 36.61
C LEU A 174 -41.71 -36.82 37.94
N PRO A 175 -43.04 -36.63 38.00
CA PRO A 175 -43.74 -36.20 39.23
C PRO A 175 -43.63 -37.18 40.40
N SER A 176 -43.24 -38.43 40.15
CA SER A 176 -43.07 -39.45 41.19
C SER A 176 -41.85 -39.22 42.09
N ILE A 177 -40.95 -38.29 41.73
CA ILE A 177 -39.86 -37.84 42.60
C ILE A 177 -40.44 -37.07 43.79
N LYS A 178 -40.00 -37.40 45.01
CA LYS A 178 -40.54 -36.85 46.26
C LYS A 178 -39.50 -36.10 47.09
N SER A 179 -39.94 -35.13 47.88
CA SER A 179 -39.17 -34.56 48.98
C SER A 179 -38.92 -35.62 50.07
N ALA A 180 -37.98 -35.36 50.97
CA ALA A 180 -37.79 -36.19 52.17
C ALA A 180 -39.05 -36.23 53.07
N SER A 181 -39.93 -35.21 52.98
CA SER A 181 -41.24 -35.16 53.64
C SER A 181 -42.36 -35.91 52.89
N GLY A 182 -42.07 -36.49 51.71
CA GLY A 182 -43.01 -37.30 50.93
C GLY A 182 -43.87 -36.54 49.91
N LYS A 183 -43.65 -35.23 49.72
CA LYS A 183 -44.36 -34.42 48.72
C LYS A 183 -43.79 -34.62 47.32
N THR A 184 -44.65 -34.82 46.34
CA THR A 184 -44.27 -35.02 44.94
C THR A 184 -43.89 -33.70 44.24
N MET A 185 -42.93 -33.75 43.33
CA MET A 185 -42.64 -32.63 42.42
C MET A 185 -43.63 -32.55 41.25
N GLY A 186 -43.66 -31.41 40.55
CA GLY A 186 -44.30 -31.30 39.24
C GLY A 186 -43.43 -31.91 38.13
N TYR A 187 -44.02 -32.26 36.99
CA TYR A 187 -43.25 -32.68 35.81
C TYR A 187 -42.34 -31.55 35.35
N ASN A 188 -41.05 -31.82 35.20
CA ASN A 188 -40.08 -30.85 34.69
C ASN A 188 -39.34 -31.43 33.48
N HIS A 189 -39.22 -30.65 32.41
CA HIS A 189 -38.46 -31.02 31.24
C HIS A 189 -37.72 -29.82 30.65
N TYR A 190 -36.53 -30.04 30.11
CA TYR A 190 -35.80 -29.03 29.35
C TYR A 190 -34.88 -29.69 28.32
N THR A 191 -34.36 -28.89 27.40
CA THR A 191 -33.47 -29.38 26.34
C THR A 191 -32.21 -28.55 26.26
N TYR A 192 -31.10 -29.17 25.88
CA TYR A 192 -29.84 -28.50 25.52
C TYR A 192 -29.28 -29.11 24.24
N PHE A 193 -28.28 -28.48 23.64
CA PHE A 193 -27.62 -28.92 22.42
C PHE A 193 -26.11 -29.00 22.66
N THR A 194 -25.53 -30.11 22.21
CA THR A 194 -24.09 -30.35 22.30
C THR A 194 -23.40 -29.82 21.04
N GLY A 195 -22.38 -28.99 21.23
CA GLY A 195 -21.52 -28.47 20.17
C GLY A 195 -20.19 -29.23 20.15
N GLY A 196 -19.66 -29.51 18.96
CA GLY A 196 -18.30 -30.05 18.84
C GLY A 196 -17.46 -29.16 17.96
N LYS A 197 -16.35 -28.73 18.54
CA LYS A 197 -15.58 -27.57 18.12
C LYS A 197 -14.27 -28.04 17.47
N ALA A 198 -14.17 -27.95 16.14
CA ALA A 198 -13.00 -28.35 15.36
C ALA A 198 -11.92 -27.24 15.38
N ALA A 199 -10.64 -27.63 15.24
CA ALA A 199 -9.51 -26.71 15.16
C ALA A 199 -8.85 -26.72 13.77
N VAL A 200 -8.13 -25.65 13.44
CA VAL A 200 -7.18 -25.61 12.32
C VAL A 200 -5.77 -25.63 12.89
N ILE A 201 -4.98 -26.64 12.53
CA ILE A 201 -3.66 -26.90 13.12
C ILE A 201 -2.61 -26.81 12.02
N TYR A 202 -1.64 -25.92 12.19
CA TYR A 202 -0.54 -25.73 11.24
C TYR A 202 0.70 -26.57 11.62
N LYS A 203 1.40 -27.12 10.62
CA LYS A 203 2.61 -27.93 10.74
C LYS A 203 3.70 -27.39 9.82
N ALA A 204 4.93 -27.32 10.35
CA ALA A 204 6.06 -26.67 9.69
C ALA A 204 6.62 -27.42 8.46
N ASN A 205 6.30 -28.71 8.32
CA ASN A 205 6.70 -29.57 7.20
C ASN A 205 8.19 -29.46 6.80
N GLY A 206 9.07 -29.74 7.76
CA GLY A 206 10.51 -29.69 7.55
C GLY A 206 11.11 -28.28 7.45
N ALA A 207 10.42 -27.25 7.96
CA ALA A 207 11.03 -25.94 8.18
C ALA A 207 12.27 -26.07 9.09
N THR A 208 13.30 -25.30 8.80
CA THR A 208 14.57 -25.23 9.54
C THR A 208 14.61 -24.06 10.54
N GLY A 209 13.59 -23.20 10.56
CA GLY A 209 13.46 -22.09 11.51
C GLY A 209 12.06 -21.47 11.51
N GLY A 210 11.84 -20.53 12.44
CA GLY A 210 10.54 -19.89 12.67
C GLY A 210 9.57 -20.75 13.50
N THR A 211 8.34 -20.27 13.63
CA THR A 211 7.24 -20.97 14.32
C THR A 211 6.03 -21.12 13.40
N VAL A 212 5.20 -22.14 13.63
CA VAL A 212 3.94 -22.26 12.90
C VAL A 212 2.93 -21.23 13.43
N PRO A 213 2.05 -20.68 12.58
CA PRO A 213 0.93 -19.89 13.05
C PRO A 213 0.07 -20.69 14.03
N VAL A 214 -0.42 -20.01 15.07
CA VAL A 214 -1.33 -20.60 16.07
C VAL A 214 -2.72 -20.03 15.86
N ASP A 215 -3.68 -20.90 15.58
CA ASP A 215 -5.10 -20.57 15.62
C ASP A 215 -5.67 -21.09 16.94
N ALA A 216 -5.91 -20.17 17.88
CA ALA A 216 -6.44 -20.49 19.20
C ALA A 216 -7.96 -20.72 19.19
N ASN A 217 -8.63 -20.43 18.07
CA ASN A 217 -10.07 -20.53 17.99
C ASN A 217 -10.52 -21.97 17.77
N ARG A 218 -11.79 -22.18 18.06
CA ARG A 218 -12.48 -23.43 17.80
C ARG A 218 -13.76 -23.15 17.03
N TYR A 219 -14.05 -23.97 16.04
CA TYR A 219 -15.01 -23.69 15.00
C TYR A 219 -16.13 -24.73 14.98
N ASN A 220 -17.36 -24.27 14.78
CA ASN A 220 -18.50 -25.14 14.53
C ASN A 220 -18.43 -25.69 13.10
N ALA A 221 -18.96 -26.90 12.88
CA ALA A 221 -19.08 -27.45 11.52
C ALA A 221 -19.89 -26.52 10.61
N GLY A 222 -19.41 -26.31 9.38
CA GLY A 222 -19.95 -25.35 8.41
C GLY A 222 -19.35 -23.94 8.50
N SER A 223 -18.49 -23.67 9.49
CA SER A 223 -17.73 -22.40 9.53
C SER A 223 -16.72 -22.33 8.40
N THR A 224 -16.36 -21.11 8.00
CA THR A 224 -15.24 -20.86 7.09
C THR A 224 -14.10 -20.15 7.81
N VAL A 225 -12.87 -20.58 7.53
CA VAL A 225 -11.64 -20.03 8.13
C VAL A 225 -10.64 -19.78 7.03
N ASN A 226 -9.98 -18.62 7.01
CA ASN A 226 -8.98 -18.34 6.00
C ASN A 226 -7.63 -18.96 6.38
N ALA A 227 -6.96 -19.60 5.43
CA ALA A 227 -5.62 -20.16 5.63
C ALA A 227 -4.64 -19.06 6.07
N SER A 228 -3.93 -19.31 7.17
CA SER A 228 -3.11 -18.28 7.80
C SER A 228 -1.92 -17.87 6.94
N ALA A 229 -1.48 -16.62 7.08
CA ALA A 229 -0.21 -16.20 6.52
C ALA A 229 0.96 -16.89 7.23
N ASN A 230 2.17 -16.80 6.67
CA ASN A 230 3.40 -17.27 7.31
C ASN A 230 3.84 -16.31 8.45
N SER A 231 2.95 -16.07 9.43
CA SER A 231 3.12 -15.06 10.48
C SER A 231 4.22 -15.41 11.49
N GLY A 232 4.48 -16.69 11.71
CA GLY A 232 5.60 -17.15 12.54
C GLY A 232 6.94 -17.19 11.80
N SER A 233 7.01 -16.62 10.59
CA SER A 233 8.24 -16.51 9.79
C SER A 233 8.94 -17.85 9.60
N LEU A 234 8.19 -18.88 9.20
CA LEU A 234 8.77 -20.19 8.87
C LEU A 234 9.82 -20.02 7.78
N VAL A 235 10.97 -20.65 7.99
CA VAL A 235 12.08 -20.68 7.05
C VAL A 235 12.45 -22.12 6.76
N LYS A 236 12.71 -22.45 5.49
CA LYS A 236 13.33 -23.71 5.08
C LYS A 236 14.48 -23.39 4.13
N THR A 237 15.72 -23.66 4.55
CA THR A 237 16.92 -23.30 3.78
C THR A 237 16.86 -23.86 2.35
N GLY A 238 16.96 -22.97 1.35
CA GLY A 238 16.88 -23.31 -0.08
C GLY A 238 15.47 -23.37 -0.67
N TYR A 239 14.44 -23.02 0.10
CA TYR A 239 13.04 -23.06 -0.33
C TYR A 239 12.30 -21.76 0.03
N SER A 240 11.29 -21.42 -0.77
CA SER A 240 10.30 -20.39 -0.47
C SER A 240 9.00 -21.04 -0.01
N PHE A 241 8.35 -20.45 0.99
CA PHE A 241 7.01 -20.83 1.43
C PHE A 241 6.00 -20.57 0.31
N SER A 242 5.15 -21.54 -0.01
CA SER A 242 4.22 -21.50 -1.15
C SER A 242 2.75 -21.66 -0.76
N GLY A 243 2.45 -21.74 0.54
CA GLY A 243 1.10 -21.96 1.07
C GLY A 243 1.02 -23.18 1.97
N TRP A 244 -0.17 -23.76 2.07
CA TRP A 244 -0.46 -24.90 2.93
C TRP A 244 -1.01 -26.07 2.13
N ASN A 245 -0.88 -27.29 2.63
CA ASN A 245 -1.48 -28.49 2.05
C ASN A 245 -2.10 -29.37 3.14
N THR A 246 -3.17 -30.10 2.84
CA THR A 246 -3.80 -31.02 3.81
C THR A 246 -2.99 -32.27 4.11
N GLU A 247 -2.04 -32.63 3.24
CA GLU A 247 -1.15 -33.78 3.41
C GLU A 247 0.32 -33.34 3.46
N GLU A 248 1.13 -34.05 4.24
CA GLU A 248 2.55 -33.73 4.46
C GLU A 248 3.38 -33.83 3.18
N ASP A 249 3.07 -34.82 2.33
CA ASP A 249 3.74 -35.10 1.06
C ASP A 249 3.28 -34.21 -0.11
N CYS A 250 2.43 -33.21 0.18
CA CYS A 250 1.84 -32.28 -0.77
C CYS A 250 0.89 -32.92 -1.81
N THR A 251 0.44 -34.16 -1.62
CA THR A 251 -0.55 -34.82 -2.51
C THR A 251 -2.00 -34.45 -2.19
N GLY A 252 -2.23 -33.80 -1.05
CA GLY A 252 -3.53 -33.31 -0.62
C GLY A 252 -3.96 -32.01 -1.30
N THR A 253 -4.99 -31.38 -0.75
CA THR A 253 -5.54 -30.13 -1.27
C THR A 253 -4.63 -28.95 -0.89
N PRO A 254 -4.12 -28.17 -1.86
CA PRO A 254 -3.36 -26.96 -1.57
C PRO A 254 -4.29 -25.80 -1.21
N TYR A 255 -3.83 -24.95 -0.29
CA TYR A 255 -4.48 -23.71 0.10
C TYR A 255 -3.46 -22.56 0.01
N ALA A 256 -3.79 -21.54 -0.78
CA ALA A 256 -3.06 -20.28 -0.79
C ALA A 256 -3.29 -19.51 0.51
N VAL A 257 -2.37 -18.61 0.87
CA VAL A 257 -2.57 -17.71 2.03
C VAL A 257 -3.85 -16.88 1.82
N GLY A 258 -4.71 -16.87 2.83
CA GLY A 258 -5.99 -16.16 2.80
C GLY A 258 -7.14 -16.93 2.13
N GLU A 259 -6.88 -18.10 1.55
CA GLU A 259 -7.93 -18.93 0.94
C GLU A 259 -8.88 -19.52 1.99
N SER A 260 -10.18 -19.56 1.69
CA SER A 260 -11.20 -20.06 2.61
C SER A 260 -11.18 -21.59 2.73
N ILE A 261 -11.08 -22.06 3.97
CA ILE A 261 -11.17 -23.46 4.38
C ILE A 261 -12.57 -23.70 4.96
N ASN A 262 -13.27 -24.71 4.46
CA ASN A 262 -14.55 -25.13 5.01
C ASN A 262 -14.33 -26.11 6.17
N ILE A 263 -14.76 -25.74 7.37
CA ILE A 263 -14.62 -26.57 8.56
C ILE A 263 -15.73 -27.61 8.60
N THR A 264 -15.34 -28.87 8.73
CA THR A 264 -16.28 -30.00 8.90
C THR A 264 -16.36 -30.42 10.36
N THR A 265 -16.73 -31.67 10.64
CA THR A 265 -16.79 -32.25 11.99
C THR A 265 -15.42 -32.70 12.52
N THR A 266 -14.36 -32.62 11.72
CA THR A 266 -12.99 -33.00 12.10
C THR A 266 -12.04 -31.81 12.04
N SER A 267 -11.03 -31.80 12.90
CA SER A 267 -9.99 -30.77 12.87
C SER A 267 -9.15 -30.90 11.60
N VAL A 268 -8.80 -29.77 11.00
CA VAL A 268 -8.00 -29.72 9.77
C VAL A 268 -6.53 -29.54 10.17
N ILE A 269 -5.65 -30.37 9.63
CA ILE A 269 -4.20 -30.22 9.76
C ILE A 269 -3.66 -29.69 8.43
N LEU A 270 -2.85 -28.63 8.49
CA LEU A 270 -2.26 -27.98 7.33
C LEU A 270 -0.74 -27.99 7.44
N TYR A 271 -0.08 -28.57 6.44
CA TYR A 271 1.37 -28.68 6.32
C TYR A 271 1.91 -27.58 5.40
N ALA A 272 2.98 -26.91 5.81
CA ALA A 272 3.61 -25.87 4.99
C ALA A 272 4.09 -26.47 3.65
N MET A 273 3.79 -25.77 2.55
CA MET A 273 4.22 -26.14 1.21
C MET A 273 5.46 -25.32 0.84
N TRP A 274 6.47 -25.99 0.25
CA TRP A 274 7.78 -25.40 -0.02
C TRP A 274 8.17 -25.58 -1.49
N THR A 275 8.57 -24.50 -2.15
CA THR A 275 9.09 -24.52 -3.53
C THR A 275 10.57 -24.19 -3.52
N THR A 276 11.39 -24.93 -4.29
CA THR A 276 12.83 -24.66 -4.42
C THR A 276 13.06 -23.21 -4.85
N ALA A 277 13.99 -22.53 -4.18
CA ALA A 277 14.33 -21.15 -4.46
C ALA A 277 15.84 -20.95 -4.65
N TYR A 278 16.19 -19.92 -5.39
CA TYR A 278 17.53 -19.60 -5.86
C TYR A 278 17.91 -18.18 -5.46
N THR A 279 19.21 -17.92 -5.31
CA THR A 279 19.76 -16.62 -4.91
C THR A 279 20.50 -15.95 -6.06
N VAL A 280 20.61 -14.62 -5.97
CA VAL A 280 21.48 -13.81 -6.83
C VAL A 280 22.51 -13.13 -5.95
N ILE A 281 23.79 -13.37 -6.23
CA ILE A 281 24.90 -12.72 -5.53
C ILE A 281 25.76 -11.93 -6.50
N TYR A 282 26.43 -10.91 -5.99
CA TYR A 282 27.27 -10.01 -6.77
C TYR A 282 28.74 -10.23 -6.43
N HIS A 283 29.61 -10.08 -7.42
CA HIS A 283 31.06 -10.27 -7.26
C HIS A 283 31.82 -9.09 -7.88
N ALA A 284 32.74 -8.48 -7.13
CA ALA A 284 33.46 -7.26 -7.54
C ALA A 284 34.42 -7.47 -8.73
N ASN A 285 34.79 -8.73 -8.99
CA ASN A 285 35.52 -9.16 -10.19
C ASN A 285 36.79 -8.32 -10.47
N GLY A 286 37.66 -8.23 -9.47
CA GLY A 286 38.89 -7.42 -9.51
C GLY A 286 38.73 -5.98 -9.00
N GLY A 287 37.50 -5.49 -8.85
CA GLY A 287 37.22 -4.22 -8.18
C GLY A 287 37.24 -4.33 -6.65
N THR A 288 37.21 -3.16 -6.00
CA THR A 288 37.15 -2.97 -4.54
C THR A 288 35.98 -2.06 -4.19
N GLY A 289 35.39 -2.24 -3.00
CA GLY A 289 34.23 -1.46 -2.53
C GLY A 289 33.15 -2.37 -1.96
N SER A 290 31.96 -1.81 -1.72
CA SER A 290 30.79 -2.49 -1.21
C SER A 290 29.97 -3.11 -2.35
N LEU A 291 29.62 -4.39 -2.19
CA LEU A 291 28.74 -5.08 -3.13
C LEU A 291 27.27 -4.80 -2.81
N PRO A 292 26.39 -4.67 -3.82
CA PRO A 292 24.97 -4.68 -3.57
C PRO A 292 24.53 -6.04 -3.02
N THR A 293 23.56 -6.01 -2.10
CA THR A 293 22.98 -7.20 -1.50
C THR A 293 21.59 -7.46 -2.07
N ASP A 294 21.34 -8.69 -2.50
CA ASP A 294 19.99 -9.17 -2.80
C ASP A 294 19.58 -10.21 -1.78
N SER A 295 18.65 -9.84 -0.89
CA SER A 295 18.15 -10.71 0.17
C SER A 295 16.94 -11.54 -0.27
N ASN A 296 16.49 -11.41 -1.53
CA ASN A 296 15.33 -12.14 -2.02
C ASN A 296 15.69 -13.58 -2.38
N LEU A 297 14.74 -14.48 -2.14
CA LEU A 297 14.73 -15.83 -2.69
C LEU A 297 13.83 -15.83 -3.91
N TYR A 298 14.32 -16.38 -5.02
CA TYR A 298 13.62 -16.40 -6.29
C TYR A 298 13.20 -17.82 -6.68
N ILE A 299 11.98 -18.00 -7.14
CA ILE A 299 11.55 -19.27 -7.74
C ILE A 299 11.85 -19.30 -9.25
N TYR A 300 11.84 -20.49 -9.85
CA TYR A 300 12.06 -20.66 -11.29
C TYR A 300 11.09 -19.80 -12.12
N GLY A 301 11.62 -19.04 -13.09
CA GLY A 301 10.84 -18.14 -13.94
C GLY A 301 10.37 -16.86 -13.25
N GLN A 302 10.86 -16.55 -12.05
CA GLN A 302 10.59 -15.25 -11.43
C GLN A 302 11.50 -14.17 -12.01
N ASP A 303 10.97 -12.96 -12.18
CA ASP A 303 11.77 -11.80 -12.56
C ASP A 303 12.75 -11.38 -11.44
N VAL A 304 14.00 -11.18 -11.82
CA VAL A 304 15.08 -10.61 -11.01
C VAL A 304 15.43 -9.24 -11.57
N THR A 305 15.39 -8.20 -10.73
CA THR A 305 15.90 -6.87 -11.07
C THR A 305 17.35 -6.70 -10.63
N VAL A 306 18.24 -6.48 -11.60
CA VAL A 306 19.68 -6.32 -11.36
C VAL A 306 19.98 -5.04 -10.61
N LYS A 307 20.75 -5.14 -9.52
CA LYS A 307 21.10 -4.00 -8.66
C LYS A 307 22.13 -3.09 -9.32
N ALA A 308 22.05 -1.80 -9.01
CA ALA A 308 23.06 -0.83 -9.43
C ALA A 308 24.39 -1.03 -8.69
N ASN A 309 25.49 -0.51 -9.28
CA ASN A 309 26.72 -0.34 -8.53
C ASN A 309 26.49 0.65 -7.38
N ILE A 310 27.06 0.37 -6.21
CA ILE A 310 27.02 1.26 -5.05
C ILE A 310 28.25 2.15 -5.07
N ASP A 311 29.42 1.54 -4.89
CA ASP A 311 30.71 2.22 -4.69
C ASP A 311 31.89 1.37 -5.21
N LEU A 312 31.63 0.33 -6.01
CA LEU A 312 32.73 -0.45 -6.58
C LEU A 312 33.58 0.43 -7.50
N VAL A 313 34.88 0.33 -7.32
CA VAL A 313 35.92 0.97 -8.12
C VAL A 313 36.97 -0.06 -8.54
N ASN A 314 37.65 0.17 -9.66
CA ASN A 314 38.73 -0.72 -10.14
C ASN A 314 39.84 0.08 -10.84
N GLY A 315 40.64 0.79 -10.06
CA GLY A 315 41.73 1.62 -10.60
C GLY A 315 41.22 2.66 -11.60
N GLU A 316 41.80 2.67 -12.80
CA GLU A 316 41.39 3.54 -13.92
C GLU A 316 40.24 2.96 -14.76
N LEU A 317 39.79 1.74 -14.47
CA LEU A 317 38.69 1.10 -15.19
C LEU A 317 37.34 1.54 -14.63
N HIS A 318 36.37 1.68 -15.52
CA HIS A 318 35.01 2.11 -15.18
C HIS A 318 34.04 0.93 -15.14
N PHE A 319 33.10 0.98 -14.20
CA PHE A 319 32.04 -0.02 -14.07
C PHE A 319 31.06 0.10 -15.24
N ALA A 320 30.92 -0.97 -16.03
CA ALA A 320 30.11 -1.04 -17.24
C ALA A 320 28.87 -1.93 -17.11
N GLY A 321 28.49 -2.30 -15.89
CA GLY A 321 27.40 -3.23 -15.60
C GLY A 321 27.89 -4.57 -15.05
N TRP A 322 27.01 -5.56 -15.10
CA TRP A 322 27.24 -6.90 -14.58
C TRP A 322 27.30 -7.94 -15.71
N ASN A 323 28.02 -9.03 -15.49
CA ASN A 323 28.11 -10.15 -16.42
C ASN A 323 27.86 -11.47 -15.69
N LYS A 324 27.22 -12.44 -16.37
CA LYS A 324 26.96 -13.77 -15.81
C LYS A 324 28.24 -14.64 -15.64
N LYS A 325 29.35 -14.25 -16.27
CA LYS A 325 30.65 -14.92 -16.17
C LYS A 325 31.75 -13.92 -15.79
N ALA A 326 32.71 -14.37 -14.98
CA ALA A 326 33.83 -13.55 -14.51
C ALA A 326 34.71 -13.02 -15.66
N ASP A 327 34.87 -13.78 -16.74
CA ASP A 327 35.66 -13.42 -17.91
C ASP A 327 34.95 -12.44 -18.88
N GLY A 328 33.71 -12.07 -18.58
CA GLY A 328 32.91 -11.17 -19.43
C GLY A 328 32.29 -11.83 -20.66
N SER A 329 32.45 -13.15 -20.86
CA SER A 329 31.90 -13.88 -22.00
C SER A 329 30.43 -14.28 -21.85
N GLY A 330 29.83 -14.02 -20.67
CA GLY A 330 28.43 -14.30 -20.39
C GLY A 330 27.50 -13.16 -20.82
N ASP A 331 26.22 -13.33 -20.47
CA ASP A 331 25.20 -12.30 -20.69
C ASP A 331 25.51 -11.05 -19.88
N ASN A 332 25.28 -9.88 -20.48
CA ASN A 332 25.54 -8.57 -19.88
C ASN A 332 24.23 -7.96 -19.37
N TYR A 333 24.27 -7.37 -18.18
CA TYR A 333 23.14 -6.74 -17.54
C TYR A 333 23.51 -5.34 -17.04
N ALA A 334 22.75 -4.34 -17.47
CA ALA A 334 22.81 -3.00 -16.90
C ALA A 334 22.08 -2.94 -15.54
N ALA A 335 22.31 -1.88 -14.76
CA ALA A 335 21.51 -1.61 -13.57
C ALA A 335 20.02 -1.51 -13.93
N ASN A 336 19.16 -2.08 -13.08
CA ASN A 336 17.70 -2.19 -13.27
C ASN A 336 17.25 -3.04 -14.47
N ALA A 337 18.16 -3.70 -15.18
CA ALA A 337 17.76 -4.72 -16.15
C ALA A 337 17.04 -5.87 -15.43
N VAL A 338 16.11 -6.51 -16.14
CA VAL A 338 15.33 -7.64 -15.60
C VAL A 338 15.70 -8.91 -16.34
N PHE A 339 15.91 -10.00 -15.61
CA PHE A 339 16.08 -11.34 -16.19
C PHE A 339 15.26 -12.37 -15.41
N GLN A 340 14.98 -13.51 -16.06
CA GLN A 340 14.20 -14.60 -15.49
C GLN A 340 15.09 -15.59 -14.75
N MET A 341 14.74 -15.92 -13.51
CA MET A 341 15.51 -16.83 -12.67
C MET A 341 15.49 -18.26 -13.24
N GLY A 342 16.67 -18.88 -13.32
CA GLY A 342 16.85 -20.25 -13.78
C GLY A 342 16.64 -21.29 -12.68
N ASN A 343 17.21 -22.49 -12.87
CA ASN A 343 17.18 -23.61 -11.93
C ASN A 343 18.48 -23.73 -11.09
N GLU A 344 19.24 -22.63 -10.98
CA GLU A 344 20.50 -22.56 -10.25
C GLU A 344 20.71 -21.15 -9.68
N ASN A 345 21.53 -21.04 -8.63
CA ASN A 345 21.93 -19.74 -8.08
C ASN A 345 22.77 -18.97 -9.10
N VAL A 346 22.59 -17.65 -9.17
CA VAL A 346 23.30 -16.78 -10.12
C VAL A 346 24.35 -15.94 -9.40
N THR A 347 25.56 -15.90 -9.94
CA THR A 347 26.57 -14.90 -9.55
C THR A 347 26.76 -13.91 -10.69
N LEU A 348 26.56 -12.62 -10.40
CA LEU A 348 26.79 -11.51 -11.32
C LEU A 348 28.14 -10.85 -11.01
N TYR A 349 29.03 -10.84 -12.01
CA TYR A 349 30.39 -10.32 -11.91
C TYR A 349 30.45 -8.90 -12.46
N ALA A 350 31.07 -7.97 -11.72
CA ALA A 350 31.26 -6.60 -12.20
C ALA A 350 32.06 -6.62 -13.51
N LYS A 351 31.58 -5.89 -14.50
CA LYS A 351 32.25 -5.73 -15.78
C LYS A 351 32.96 -4.40 -15.80
N TRP A 352 34.27 -4.43 -16.06
CA TRP A 352 35.14 -3.26 -16.07
C TRP A 352 35.60 -2.97 -17.50
N ILE A 353 35.57 -1.69 -17.90
CA ILE A 353 36.07 -1.24 -19.19
C ILE A 353 37.12 -0.15 -19.02
N SER A 354 38.10 -0.13 -19.92
CA SER A 354 38.90 1.09 -20.18
C SER A 354 38.02 1.99 -21.04
N GLY A 355 37.55 3.09 -20.48
CA GLY A 355 36.50 3.91 -21.09
C GLY A 355 37.01 5.28 -21.52
N TYR A 356 36.48 5.77 -22.63
CA TYR A 356 36.56 7.16 -23.04
C TYR A 356 35.32 7.93 -22.57
N THR A 357 35.49 9.24 -22.36
CA THR A 357 34.40 10.14 -21.98
C THR A 357 34.03 11.06 -23.13
N VAL A 358 32.76 11.39 -23.25
CA VAL A 358 32.28 12.50 -24.09
C VAL A 358 31.92 13.66 -23.18
N THR A 359 32.52 14.82 -23.44
CA THR A 359 32.31 16.03 -22.66
C THR A 359 31.71 17.12 -23.54
N TYR A 360 30.89 17.98 -22.97
CA TYR A 360 30.31 19.11 -23.68
C TYR A 360 30.94 20.40 -23.19
N ASN A 361 31.29 21.27 -24.13
CA ASN A 361 31.90 22.56 -23.86
C ASN A 361 31.01 23.66 -24.44
N VAL A 362 30.84 24.74 -23.68
CA VAL A 362 30.03 25.90 -24.07
C VAL A 362 30.54 26.62 -25.34
N GLY A 363 31.71 26.24 -25.87
CA GLY A 363 32.32 26.88 -27.02
C GLY A 363 32.79 28.30 -26.72
N THR A 364 33.32 28.98 -27.74
CA THR A 364 33.70 30.39 -27.59
C THR A 364 32.46 31.28 -27.65
N GLY A 365 32.23 32.11 -26.62
CA GLY A 365 31.21 33.17 -26.67
C GLY A 365 29.87 32.84 -26.04
N ASN A 366 29.73 31.77 -25.26
CA ASN A 366 28.51 31.53 -24.49
C ASN A 366 28.26 32.64 -23.47
N THR A 367 27.02 33.12 -23.38
CA THR A 367 26.62 34.16 -22.43
C THR A 367 25.55 33.71 -21.45
N SER A 368 24.90 32.57 -21.68
CA SER A 368 23.87 32.01 -20.79
C SER A 368 23.53 30.56 -21.15
N GLY A 369 22.98 29.83 -20.18
CA GLY A 369 22.60 28.42 -20.34
C GLY A 369 23.70 27.45 -19.92
N THR A 370 23.34 26.17 -19.78
CA THR A 370 24.25 25.09 -19.37
C THR A 370 24.36 24.03 -20.46
N VAL A 371 25.52 23.40 -20.57
CA VAL A 371 25.73 22.24 -21.46
C VAL A 371 25.18 20.96 -20.80
N PRO A 372 24.78 19.95 -21.58
CA PRO A 372 24.39 18.66 -21.03
C PRO A 372 25.61 17.94 -20.42
N VAL A 373 25.34 17.03 -19.48
CA VAL A 373 26.36 16.18 -18.86
C VAL A 373 26.14 14.76 -19.34
N ASP A 374 27.17 14.18 -19.95
CA ASP A 374 27.22 12.77 -20.26
C ASP A 374 28.03 12.05 -19.18
N GLY A 375 27.34 11.21 -18.41
CA GLY A 375 27.93 10.44 -17.32
C GLY A 375 28.37 9.04 -17.73
N ALA A 376 28.26 8.69 -19.02
CA ALA A 376 28.62 7.38 -19.52
C ALA A 376 30.12 7.28 -19.84
N TYR A 377 30.63 6.05 -19.80
CA TYR A 377 31.96 5.69 -20.26
C TYR A 377 31.84 4.74 -21.46
N TYR A 378 32.61 5.02 -22.50
CA TYR A 378 32.51 4.36 -23.79
C TYR A 378 33.73 3.50 -24.07
N SER A 379 33.53 2.23 -24.42
CA SER A 379 34.63 1.41 -24.96
C SER A 379 35.06 1.93 -26.33
N SER A 380 36.30 1.69 -26.73
CA SER A 380 36.77 2.06 -28.08
C SER A 380 35.86 1.49 -29.18
N GLY A 381 35.40 2.36 -30.08
CA GLY A 381 34.49 2.03 -31.17
C GLY A 381 33.00 1.98 -30.79
N ALA A 382 32.64 2.21 -29.51
CA ALA A 382 31.25 2.27 -29.10
C ALA A 382 30.53 3.46 -29.74
N THR A 383 29.27 3.25 -30.13
CA THR A 383 28.43 4.31 -30.69
C THR A 383 27.90 5.20 -29.57
N VAL A 384 28.19 6.50 -29.67
CA VAL A 384 27.68 7.58 -28.81
C VAL A 384 26.49 8.21 -29.51
N THR A 385 25.44 8.52 -28.74
CA THR A 385 24.33 9.38 -29.18
C THR A 385 24.50 10.77 -28.59
N VAL A 386 24.55 11.78 -29.46
CA VAL A 386 24.77 13.18 -29.08
C VAL A 386 23.57 13.69 -28.30
N LEU A 387 23.84 14.27 -27.14
CA LEU A 387 22.83 14.84 -26.27
C LEU A 387 22.28 16.15 -26.86
N GLY A 388 20.97 16.28 -26.80
CA GLY A 388 20.32 17.54 -27.12
C GLY A 388 20.63 18.61 -26.08
N ASN A 389 20.58 19.86 -26.51
CA ASN A 389 20.62 20.99 -25.60
C ASN A 389 19.17 21.40 -25.25
N THR A 390 18.78 21.22 -23.99
CA THR A 390 17.51 21.70 -23.43
C THR A 390 17.64 23.00 -22.64
N GLY A 391 18.88 23.50 -22.45
CA GLY A 391 19.24 24.48 -21.41
C GLY A 391 19.43 25.92 -21.87
N ASP A 392 18.68 26.39 -22.88
CA ASP A 392 18.69 27.80 -23.31
C ASP A 392 20.06 28.37 -23.70
N LEU A 393 21.01 27.52 -24.14
CA LEU A 393 22.33 28.00 -24.60
C LEU A 393 22.18 29.12 -25.63
N ALA A 394 22.77 30.27 -25.31
CA ALA A 394 22.81 31.43 -26.17
C ALA A 394 24.22 32.00 -26.22
N GLY A 395 24.68 32.29 -27.43
CA GLY A 395 26.00 32.83 -27.68
C GLY A 395 26.06 34.33 -27.36
N ALA A 396 27.06 34.99 -27.93
CA ALA A 396 27.30 36.41 -27.71
C ALA A 396 26.17 37.28 -28.30
N LEU A 397 26.12 38.55 -27.88
CA LEU A 397 25.28 39.56 -28.52
C LEU A 397 25.64 39.71 -30.00
N VAL A 398 24.63 39.91 -30.83
CA VAL A 398 24.84 40.22 -32.26
C VAL A 398 25.42 41.62 -32.37
N GLY A 399 26.64 41.73 -32.91
CA GLY A 399 27.31 43.02 -33.11
C GLY A 399 26.66 43.91 -34.16
N GLY A 400 27.13 45.16 -34.25
CA GLY A 400 26.65 46.16 -35.20
C GLY A 400 25.38 46.87 -34.72
N VAL A 401 24.44 47.13 -35.65
CA VAL A 401 23.20 47.89 -35.38
C VAL A 401 22.22 47.20 -34.42
N HIS A 402 22.49 45.96 -34.04
CA HIS A 402 21.64 45.14 -33.16
C HIS A 402 22.17 44.97 -31.73
N ALA A 403 23.35 45.51 -31.42
CA ALA A 403 24.03 45.28 -30.14
C ALA A 403 23.21 45.74 -28.92
N SER A 404 22.42 46.81 -29.06
CA SER A 404 21.56 47.33 -28.01
C SER A 404 20.20 46.63 -27.90
N SER A 405 19.83 45.78 -28.87
CA SER A 405 18.53 45.10 -28.91
C SER A 405 18.46 43.86 -27.99
N GLY A 406 19.56 43.44 -27.38
CA GLY A 406 19.62 42.24 -26.53
C GLY A 406 19.55 40.92 -27.31
N ILE A 407 19.69 40.97 -28.64
CA ILE A 407 19.64 39.81 -29.53
C ILE A 407 20.95 39.02 -29.41
N LYS A 408 20.83 37.72 -29.17
CA LYS A 408 21.97 36.80 -28.99
C LYS A 408 22.04 35.76 -30.11
N GLN A 409 23.24 35.27 -30.38
CA GLN A 409 23.44 34.15 -31.30
C GLN A 409 22.72 32.88 -30.78
N ARG A 410 22.16 32.09 -31.69
CA ARG A 410 21.44 30.85 -31.36
C ARG A 410 22.37 29.65 -31.48
N PHE A 411 22.29 28.72 -30.53
CA PHE A 411 22.92 27.40 -30.63
C PHE A 411 22.38 26.62 -31.86
N ILE A 412 23.28 26.12 -32.70
CA ILE A 412 22.93 25.38 -33.93
C ILE A 412 23.34 23.91 -33.90
N GLY A 413 24.19 23.50 -32.96
CA GLY A 413 24.67 22.14 -32.85
C GLY A 413 26.02 22.06 -32.16
N TRP A 414 26.52 20.85 -32.06
CA TRP A 414 27.79 20.50 -31.46
C TRP A 414 28.84 20.23 -32.55
N ASN A 415 30.11 20.41 -32.21
CA ASN A 415 31.21 20.09 -33.11
C ASN A 415 32.39 19.54 -32.32
N THR A 416 33.17 18.63 -32.90
CA THR A 416 34.38 18.11 -32.27
C THR A 416 35.53 19.11 -32.24
N ASP A 417 35.43 20.19 -33.01
CA ASP A 417 36.34 21.32 -32.99
C ASP A 417 35.61 22.64 -32.66
N SER A 418 36.28 23.49 -31.88
CA SER A 418 35.72 24.77 -31.42
C SER A 418 35.48 25.79 -32.54
N GLY A 419 36.14 25.65 -33.69
CA GLY A 419 36.01 26.50 -34.87
C GLY A 419 34.95 26.04 -35.86
N ALA A 420 34.18 24.99 -35.54
CA ALA A 420 33.14 24.42 -36.40
C ALA A 420 33.64 23.99 -37.79
N THR A 421 34.88 23.46 -37.89
CA THR A 421 35.45 23.05 -39.17
C THR A 421 35.02 21.65 -39.62
N SER A 422 34.53 20.81 -38.69
CA SER A 422 34.01 19.47 -38.97
C SER A 422 32.48 19.47 -39.10
N ALA A 423 31.88 18.30 -39.32
CA ALA A 423 30.42 18.17 -39.37
C ALA A 423 29.76 18.59 -38.04
N LEU A 424 28.63 19.27 -38.12
CA LEU A 424 27.81 19.59 -36.94
C LEU A 424 27.00 18.36 -36.53
N TYR A 425 26.97 18.11 -35.23
CA TYR A 425 26.15 17.10 -34.59
C TYR A 425 24.97 17.77 -33.89
N THR A 426 23.78 17.23 -34.09
CA THR A 426 22.53 17.63 -33.46
C THR A 426 22.06 16.54 -32.49
N ALA A 427 21.02 16.85 -31.72
CA ALA A 427 20.46 15.91 -30.75
C ALA A 427 20.05 14.60 -31.44
N GLY A 428 20.54 13.47 -30.96
CA GLY A 428 20.23 12.15 -31.52
C GLY A 428 21.16 11.68 -32.64
N ASP A 429 22.02 12.54 -33.18
CA ASP A 429 23.07 12.09 -34.10
C ASP A 429 24.02 11.12 -33.39
N THR A 430 24.67 10.24 -34.15
CA THR A 430 25.57 9.24 -33.59
C THR A 430 26.96 9.28 -34.20
N PHE A 431 27.97 8.93 -33.40
CA PHE A 431 29.35 8.73 -33.84
C PHE A 431 30.05 7.66 -33.02
N ASN A 432 31.13 7.07 -33.54
CA ASN A 432 31.90 6.08 -32.79
C ASN A 432 32.99 6.76 -31.96
N CYS A 433 33.04 6.44 -30.67
CA CYS A 433 34.01 7.00 -29.73
C CYS A 433 35.25 6.13 -29.66
N THR A 434 36.38 6.66 -30.13
CA THR A 434 37.70 5.98 -30.13
C THR A 434 38.71 6.65 -29.21
N GLU A 435 38.36 7.80 -28.64
CA GLU A 435 39.16 8.58 -27.71
C GLU A 435 38.25 9.50 -26.88
N ASN A 436 38.80 10.17 -25.87
CA ASN A 436 38.06 11.21 -25.15
C ASN A 436 37.69 12.34 -26.11
N ILE A 437 36.40 12.65 -26.22
CA ILE A 437 35.90 13.65 -27.16
C ILE A 437 35.28 14.81 -26.39
N THR A 438 35.57 16.03 -26.84
CA THR A 438 34.88 17.24 -26.39
C THR A 438 34.04 17.79 -27.54
N LEU A 439 32.75 17.95 -27.29
CA LEU A 439 31.79 18.56 -28.20
C LEU A 439 31.57 20.02 -27.82
N TYR A 440 32.00 20.93 -28.69
CA TYR A 440 31.88 22.37 -28.53
C TYR A 440 30.55 22.88 -29.10
N ALA A 441 29.85 23.71 -28.34
CA ALA A 441 28.64 24.37 -28.82
C ALA A 441 28.97 25.38 -29.93
N ILE A 442 28.28 25.25 -31.06
CA ILE A 442 28.40 26.17 -32.20
C ILE A 442 27.16 27.05 -32.28
N TYR A 443 27.35 28.31 -32.63
CA TYR A 443 26.32 29.35 -32.65
C TYR A 443 26.17 29.99 -34.04
N THR A 444 25.02 30.61 -34.30
CA THR A 444 24.78 31.35 -35.56
C THR A 444 25.76 32.51 -35.74
N THR A 445 26.28 32.67 -36.97
CA THR A 445 27.20 33.75 -37.34
C THR A 445 26.49 34.87 -38.11
N GLY A 446 27.12 36.05 -38.22
CA GLY A 446 26.64 37.17 -39.04
C GLY A 446 25.70 38.14 -38.31
N ILE A 447 25.16 39.13 -39.04
CA ILE A 447 24.29 40.19 -38.49
C ILE A 447 22.79 39.94 -38.68
N ASP A 448 22.39 38.99 -39.53
CA ASP A 448 20.97 38.61 -39.71
C ASP A 448 20.35 38.19 -38.38
N VAL A 449 19.23 38.78 -37.99
CA VAL A 449 18.57 38.53 -36.72
C VAL A 449 17.59 37.36 -36.78
N LEU A 450 17.21 36.88 -37.96
CA LEU A 450 16.29 35.76 -38.06
C LEU A 450 16.89 34.50 -37.42
N ARG A 451 16.04 33.77 -36.70
CA ARG A 451 16.36 32.54 -35.95
C ARG A 451 17.35 32.77 -34.81
N LYS A 452 17.70 34.01 -34.48
CA LYS A 452 18.51 34.32 -33.30
C LYS A 452 17.64 34.42 -32.06
N VAL A 453 18.29 34.36 -30.89
CA VAL A 453 17.60 34.40 -29.61
C VAL A 453 17.28 35.86 -29.28
N GLY A 454 15.99 36.17 -29.14
CA GLY A 454 15.52 37.48 -28.69
C GLY A 454 15.72 37.68 -27.19
N PRO A 455 15.43 38.88 -26.68
CA PRO A 455 15.66 39.22 -25.27
C PRO A 455 14.83 38.37 -24.31
N ALA A 456 13.66 37.88 -24.73
CA ALA A 456 12.84 37.00 -23.89
C ALA A 456 13.21 35.51 -24.03
N GLY A 457 14.25 35.17 -24.79
CA GLY A 457 14.69 33.80 -25.02
C GLY A 457 13.96 33.11 -26.18
N GLY A 458 13.01 33.78 -26.84
CA GLY A 458 12.34 33.27 -28.04
C GLY A 458 13.22 33.33 -29.28
N LEU A 459 12.75 32.73 -30.38
CA LEU A 459 13.41 32.79 -31.69
C LEU A 459 12.80 33.90 -32.54
N ILE A 460 13.64 34.82 -33.01
CA ILE A 460 13.21 35.92 -33.87
C ILE A 460 12.80 35.38 -35.24
N PHE A 461 11.58 35.69 -35.68
CA PHE A 461 11.07 35.25 -36.98
C PHE A 461 10.70 36.40 -37.91
N TYR A 462 10.78 37.65 -37.43
CA TYR A 462 10.51 38.83 -38.22
C TYR A 462 11.33 40.04 -37.74
N ASP A 463 11.84 40.82 -38.69
CA ASP A 463 12.44 42.14 -38.49
C ASP A 463 11.72 43.15 -39.40
N LYS A 464 11.06 44.14 -38.79
CA LYS A 464 10.35 45.22 -39.49
C LYS A 464 11.30 46.25 -40.12
N GLY A 465 12.59 46.19 -39.81
CA GLY A 465 13.64 47.11 -40.28
C GLY A 465 13.76 48.38 -39.45
N SER A 466 12.68 48.86 -38.81
CA SER A 466 12.70 50.05 -37.95
C SER A 466 11.63 50.00 -36.85
N TYR A 467 11.92 50.66 -35.73
CA TYR A 467 10.99 50.83 -34.61
C TYR A 467 9.84 51.75 -34.99
N SER A 468 8.61 51.23 -34.97
CA SER A 468 7.41 51.99 -35.33
C SER A 468 6.12 51.33 -34.81
N GLY A 469 5.09 52.12 -34.52
CA GLY A 469 3.80 51.64 -33.99
C GLY A 469 3.58 52.04 -32.53
N SER A 470 2.44 51.61 -31.97
CA SER A 470 2.09 51.81 -30.55
C SER A 470 1.55 50.50 -29.95
N PRO A 471 2.28 49.85 -29.02
CA PRO A 471 3.63 50.20 -28.57
C PRO A 471 4.65 50.10 -29.72
N SER A 472 5.75 50.86 -29.63
CA SER A 472 6.80 50.82 -30.65
C SER A 472 7.54 49.49 -30.56
N TRP A 473 7.66 48.80 -31.70
CA TRP A 473 8.36 47.52 -31.80
C TRP A 473 9.04 47.41 -33.17
N ARG A 474 10.00 46.49 -33.28
CA ARG A 474 10.71 46.17 -34.53
C ARG A 474 10.75 44.68 -34.80
N TYR A 475 10.92 43.85 -33.78
CA TYR A 475 11.10 42.40 -33.96
C TYR A 475 9.91 41.62 -33.43
N LEU A 476 9.68 40.44 -34.01
CA LEU A 476 8.82 39.42 -33.42
C LEU A 476 9.64 38.18 -33.08
N GLU A 477 9.48 37.69 -31.85
CA GLU A 477 10.03 36.42 -31.39
C GLU A 477 8.92 35.43 -31.06
N ALA A 478 9.11 34.16 -31.39
CA ALA A 478 8.23 33.06 -31.01
C ALA A 478 8.90 32.23 -29.92
N TRP A 479 8.12 31.72 -28.97
CA TRP A 479 8.67 30.83 -27.95
C TRP A 479 9.19 29.52 -28.57
N LYS A 480 10.16 28.90 -27.90
CA LYS A 480 10.86 27.70 -28.39
C LYS A 480 10.01 26.43 -28.34
N PHE A 481 8.97 26.41 -27.50
CA PHE A 481 8.06 25.28 -27.35
C PHE A 481 6.60 25.71 -27.48
N ASP A 482 5.74 24.77 -27.85
CA ASP A 482 4.29 24.97 -27.86
C ASP A 482 3.78 25.21 -26.44
N GLU A 483 2.71 25.98 -26.33
CA GLU A 483 1.97 26.03 -25.08
C GLU A 483 1.43 24.64 -24.76
N LEU A 484 1.46 24.28 -23.47
CA LEU A 484 0.98 22.97 -23.01
C LEU A 484 -0.50 22.81 -23.37
N ASN A 485 -0.88 21.60 -23.82
CA ASN A 485 -2.21 21.22 -24.31
C ASN A 485 -2.60 21.80 -25.69
N LEU A 486 -3.72 21.30 -26.21
CA LEU A 486 -4.37 21.84 -27.40
C LEU A 486 -5.50 22.78 -26.96
N TRP A 487 -5.66 23.88 -27.68
CA TRP A 487 -6.55 24.96 -27.29
C TRP A 487 -7.61 25.23 -28.35
N TRP A 488 -8.81 25.56 -27.91
CA TRP A 488 -9.85 26.12 -28.77
C TRP A 488 -9.57 27.60 -29.03
N TRP A 489 -10.01 28.09 -30.19
CA TRP A 489 -9.91 29.51 -30.55
C TRP A 489 -10.93 30.36 -29.78
N LYS A 490 -12.18 29.87 -29.67
CA LYS A 490 -13.26 30.45 -28.86
C LYS A 490 -14.30 29.39 -28.49
N ALA A 491 -14.67 29.34 -27.20
CA ALA A 491 -15.59 28.34 -26.65
C ALA A 491 -17.02 28.49 -27.20
N ASP A 492 -17.52 29.72 -27.31
CA ASP A 492 -18.78 30.04 -27.99
C ASP A 492 -18.48 30.64 -29.37
N PRO A 493 -18.83 29.97 -30.50
CA PRO A 493 -18.45 30.37 -31.85
C PRO A 493 -19.29 31.56 -32.35
N THR A 494 -19.30 32.65 -31.60
CA THR A 494 -19.85 33.95 -31.99
C THR A 494 -18.74 34.84 -32.56
N SER A 495 -19.14 35.91 -33.24
CA SER A 495 -18.19 36.84 -33.85
C SER A 495 -17.24 37.46 -32.80
N THR A 496 -15.99 37.67 -33.19
CA THR A 496 -14.97 38.42 -32.44
C THR A 496 -14.46 39.53 -33.36
N ALA A 497 -15.37 40.43 -33.73
CA ALA A 497 -15.14 41.45 -34.73
C ALA A 497 -13.94 42.34 -34.37
N GLY A 498 -13.19 42.76 -35.39
CA GLY A 498 -12.03 43.64 -35.25
C GLY A 498 -10.67 42.94 -35.34
N THR A 499 -10.61 41.60 -35.27
CA THR A 499 -9.34 40.90 -35.51
C THR A 499 -8.89 41.04 -36.97
N LEU A 500 -7.60 41.29 -37.18
CA LEU A 500 -6.99 41.48 -38.51
C LEU A 500 -5.98 40.36 -38.83
N THR A 501 -5.58 40.24 -40.11
CA THR A 501 -4.63 39.22 -40.58
C THR A 501 -3.20 39.73 -40.71
N ALA A 502 -3.02 41.03 -40.91
CA ALA A 502 -1.73 41.64 -41.25
C ALA A 502 -0.65 41.44 -40.18
N ILE A 503 0.61 41.51 -40.61
CA ILE A 503 1.78 41.51 -39.72
C ILE A 503 1.68 42.71 -38.75
N GLY A 504 1.93 42.46 -37.47
CA GLY A 504 1.82 43.42 -36.38
C GLY A 504 0.46 43.47 -35.68
N THR A 505 -0.54 42.72 -36.17
CA THR A 505 -1.89 42.79 -35.61
C THR A 505 -2.17 41.74 -34.53
N GLY A 506 -1.33 40.70 -34.38
CA GLY A 506 -1.55 39.63 -33.39
C GLY A 506 -1.66 40.13 -31.96
N TYR A 507 -0.84 41.12 -31.59
CA TYR A 507 -0.89 41.75 -30.28
C TYR A 507 -2.26 42.40 -30.01
N VAL A 508 -2.73 43.25 -30.94
CA VAL A 508 -4.03 43.96 -30.81
C VAL A 508 -5.18 42.96 -30.84
N ASN A 509 -5.13 41.96 -31.74
CA ASN A 509 -6.12 40.88 -31.79
C ASN A 509 -6.27 40.22 -30.41
N THR A 510 -5.13 39.85 -29.80
CA THR A 510 -5.09 39.14 -28.53
C THR A 510 -5.51 40.00 -27.34
N TYR A 511 -5.03 41.24 -27.25
CA TYR A 511 -5.22 42.09 -26.07
C TYR A 511 -6.41 43.05 -26.15
N THR A 512 -6.99 43.25 -27.33
CA THR A 512 -8.17 44.12 -27.51
C THR A 512 -9.43 43.33 -27.80
N TYR A 513 -9.35 42.34 -28.70
CA TYR A 513 -10.54 41.68 -29.23
C TYR A 513 -10.78 40.28 -28.63
N MET A 514 -9.73 39.52 -28.32
CA MET A 514 -9.86 38.13 -27.83
C MET A 514 -9.83 38.03 -26.29
N LEU A 515 -10.52 38.90 -25.57
CA LEU A 515 -10.49 38.96 -24.10
C LEU A 515 -11.38 37.91 -23.42
N GLY A 516 -11.04 37.54 -22.19
CA GLY A 516 -11.82 36.60 -21.38
C GLY A 516 -11.52 35.12 -21.63
N PHE A 517 -12.06 34.28 -20.74
CA PHE A 517 -11.81 32.83 -20.69
C PHE A 517 -12.42 32.05 -21.86
N GLU A 518 -13.32 32.67 -22.64
CA GLU A 518 -13.87 32.04 -23.83
C GLU A 518 -12.80 31.83 -24.91
N HIS A 519 -11.75 32.64 -24.93
CA HIS A 519 -10.67 32.61 -25.91
C HIS A 519 -9.45 31.81 -25.44
N GLY A 520 -9.60 30.49 -25.26
CA GLY A 520 -8.58 29.63 -24.66
C GLY A 520 -7.19 29.78 -25.28
N ALA A 521 -7.08 29.78 -26.62
CA ALA A 521 -5.81 29.96 -27.33
C ALA A 521 -5.14 31.32 -27.09
N ALA A 522 -5.91 32.39 -26.93
CA ALA A 522 -5.38 33.72 -26.64
C ALA A 522 -5.11 33.91 -25.14
N GLU A 523 -5.88 33.23 -24.29
CA GLU A 523 -5.71 33.28 -22.85
C GLU A 523 -4.42 32.58 -22.40
N VAL A 524 -4.15 31.38 -22.92
CA VAL A 524 -2.94 30.62 -22.54
C VAL A 524 -1.68 31.42 -22.82
N VAL A 525 -1.59 32.09 -23.98
CA VAL A 525 -0.42 32.91 -24.33
C VAL A 525 -0.35 34.20 -23.50
N ARG A 526 -1.47 34.85 -23.16
CA ARG A 526 -1.45 36.04 -22.29
C ARG A 526 -0.96 35.72 -20.89
N ASN A 527 -1.27 34.52 -20.40
CA ASN A 527 -0.88 34.04 -19.07
C ASN A 527 0.49 33.35 -19.09
N ALA A 528 1.07 33.10 -20.26
CA ALA A 528 2.37 32.48 -20.38
C ALA A 528 3.46 33.40 -19.81
N THR A 529 4.32 32.81 -18.98
CA THR A 529 5.50 33.47 -18.42
C THR A 529 6.73 32.72 -18.90
N HIS A 530 7.34 33.25 -19.95
CA HIS A 530 8.55 32.68 -20.53
C HIS A 530 9.75 33.55 -20.11
N GLY A 531 10.56 33.02 -19.18
CA GLY A 531 11.60 33.78 -18.50
C GLY A 531 11.02 34.86 -17.58
N VAL A 532 11.55 36.08 -17.65
CA VAL A 532 11.06 37.25 -16.89
C VAL A 532 10.10 38.14 -17.67
N TYR A 533 9.71 37.73 -18.89
CA TYR A 533 8.96 38.55 -19.81
C TYR A 533 7.50 38.11 -19.94
N SER A 534 6.60 39.09 -19.88
CA SER A 534 5.18 38.98 -20.19
C SER A 534 4.86 39.70 -21.51
N GLY A 535 3.58 39.78 -21.88
CA GLY A 535 3.14 40.43 -23.12
C GLY A 535 3.13 39.49 -24.33
N TRP A 536 3.11 38.18 -24.09
CA TRP A 536 2.98 37.16 -25.12
C TRP A 536 1.55 37.16 -25.70
N PHE A 537 1.46 36.97 -27.01
CA PHE A 537 0.22 37.03 -27.76
C PHE A 537 0.12 35.93 -28.82
N LEU A 538 -1.09 35.71 -29.31
CA LEU A 538 -1.38 34.75 -30.38
C LEU A 538 -1.10 35.45 -31.73
N PRO A 539 -0.28 34.87 -32.63
CA PRO A 539 0.12 35.55 -33.86
C PRO A 539 -1.05 35.73 -34.80
N SER A 540 -1.08 36.82 -35.57
CA SER A 540 -2.00 36.98 -36.69
C SER A 540 -1.74 35.94 -37.79
N LYS A 541 -2.68 35.79 -38.72
CA LYS A 541 -2.54 34.87 -39.86
C LYS A 541 -1.20 35.05 -40.59
N ASP A 542 -0.79 36.28 -40.87
CA ASP A 542 0.42 36.53 -41.65
C ASP A 542 1.69 36.37 -40.79
N GLU A 543 1.62 36.65 -39.49
CA GLU A 543 2.72 36.36 -38.54
C GLU A 543 2.96 34.87 -38.37
N LEU A 544 1.88 34.07 -38.32
CA LEU A 544 1.96 32.61 -38.24
C LEU A 544 2.65 32.02 -39.48
N ASN A 545 2.43 32.62 -40.66
CA ASN A 545 3.11 32.21 -41.88
C ASN A 545 4.61 32.56 -41.89
N LEU A 546 4.98 33.68 -41.27
CA LEU A 546 6.39 34.02 -41.08
C LEU A 546 7.07 33.04 -40.13
N MET A 547 6.39 32.59 -39.06
CA MET A 547 6.92 31.54 -38.19
C MET A 547 7.14 30.23 -38.95
N TYR A 548 6.18 29.82 -39.79
CA TYR A 548 6.36 28.65 -40.64
C TYR A 548 7.58 28.80 -41.57
N THR A 549 7.64 29.90 -42.31
CA THR A 549 8.66 30.12 -43.34
C THR A 549 10.06 30.31 -42.75
N ASN A 550 10.17 31.09 -41.66
CA ASN A 550 11.46 31.50 -41.12
C ASN A 550 11.98 30.59 -40.00
N LEU A 551 11.10 29.79 -39.36
CA LEU A 551 11.48 28.86 -38.29
C LEU A 551 11.23 27.39 -38.65
N LYS A 552 10.00 26.99 -39.00
CA LYS A 552 9.67 25.57 -39.28
C LYS A 552 10.41 25.03 -40.50
N VAL A 553 10.36 25.72 -41.64
CA VAL A 553 11.00 25.26 -42.89
C VAL A 553 12.52 25.05 -42.71
N PRO A 554 13.25 25.95 -42.02
CA PRO A 554 14.66 25.73 -41.67
C PRO A 554 14.92 24.69 -40.57
N GLY A 555 13.88 24.05 -40.02
CA GLY A 555 14.02 23.02 -38.99
C GLY A 555 14.34 23.54 -37.59
N VAL A 556 13.92 24.76 -37.23
CA VAL A 556 14.19 25.36 -35.90
C VAL A 556 12.90 25.68 -35.14
N GLY A 557 12.97 25.72 -33.81
CA GLY A 557 11.85 26.11 -32.94
C GLY A 557 10.88 24.99 -32.56
N ASP A 558 11.29 23.72 -32.76
CA ASP A 558 10.58 22.52 -32.30
C ASP A 558 9.07 22.53 -32.58
N PHE A 559 8.73 22.74 -33.85
CA PHE A 559 7.35 22.77 -34.30
C PHE A 559 6.90 21.38 -34.73
N GLY A 560 5.86 20.86 -34.07
CA GLY A 560 5.19 19.63 -34.51
C GLY A 560 4.45 19.78 -35.84
N ASP A 561 4.31 18.67 -36.57
CA ASP A 561 3.58 18.58 -37.85
C ASP A 561 2.05 18.59 -37.62
N SER A 562 1.52 19.75 -37.26
CA SER A 562 0.14 19.93 -36.83
C SER A 562 -0.42 21.28 -37.28
N TYR A 563 -1.71 21.48 -37.07
CA TYR A 563 -2.37 22.77 -37.25
C TYR A 563 -2.17 23.68 -36.04
N TYR A 564 -1.91 24.95 -36.32
CA TYR A 564 -1.66 26.01 -35.33
C TYR A 564 -2.66 27.15 -35.50
N TRP A 565 -3.19 27.64 -34.38
CA TRP A 565 -4.10 28.79 -34.40
C TRP A 565 -3.37 30.10 -34.69
N SER A 566 -4.02 30.95 -35.49
CA SER A 566 -3.75 32.39 -35.50
C SER A 566 -4.80 33.14 -34.68
N SER A 567 -4.58 34.41 -34.38
CA SER A 567 -5.54 35.31 -33.73
C SER A 567 -6.57 35.90 -34.69
N SER A 568 -6.55 35.52 -35.97
CA SER A 568 -7.35 36.16 -37.01
C SER A 568 -8.64 35.39 -37.28
N GLN A 569 -9.78 36.01 -37.00
CA GLN A 569 -11.08 35.46 -37.39
C GLN A 569 -11.24 35.45 -38.92
N SER A 570 -11.95 34.45 -39.46
CA SER A 570 -12.41 34.46 -40.85
C SER A 570 -13.92 34.65 -40.96
N THR A 571 -14.69 33.88 -40.20
CA THR A 571 -16.16 33.99 -40.14
C THR A 571 -16.63 33.88 -38.70
N ASP A 572 -17.92 34.04 -38.43
CA ASP A 572 -18.45 33.91 -37.07
C ASP A 572 -18.13 32.56 -36.43
N ASN A 573 -18.04 31.49 -37.23
CA ASN A 573 -17.78 30.13 -36.74
C ASN A 573 -16.35 29.63 -36.98
N SER A 574 -15.50 30.38 -37.71
CA SER A 574 -14.17 29.91 -38.11
C SER A 574 -13.07 30.95 -37.94
N ALA A 575 -11.86 30.46 -37.69
CA ALA A 575 -10.65 31.26 -37.60
C ALA A 575 -9.55 30.70 -38.49
N TRP A 576 -8.57 31.55 -38.82
CA TRP A 576 -7.43 31.15 -39.62
C TRP A 576 -6.47 30.29 -38.79
N LEU A 577 -6.01 29.22 -39.42
CA LEU A 577 -4.97 28.34 -38.90
C LEU A 577 -3.97 27.98 -40.01
N GLN A 578 -2.83 27.42 -39.63
CA GLN A 578 -1.83 26.97 -40.59
C GLN A 578 -1.32 25.57 -40.24
N TYR A 579 -1.17 24.72 -41.26
CA TYR A 579 -0.60 23.39 -41.11
C TYR A 579 0.91 23.44 -41.23
N PHE A 580 1.63 23.11 -40.16
CA PHE A 580 3.09 23.24 -40.12
C PHE A 580 3.82 22.10 -40.82
N LEU A 581 3.13 21.06 -41.30
CA LEU A 581 3.75 20.03 -42.15
C LEU A 581 4.09 20.55 -43.55
N ASN A 582 3.22 21.38 -44.14
CA ASN A 582 3.34 21.83 -45.54
C ASN A 582 3.09 23.32 -45.77
N GLY A 583 2.77 24.08 -44.72
CA GLY A 583 2.58 25.52 -44.77
C GLY A 583 1.19 25.96 -45.19
N ASN A 584 0.26 25.05 -45.47
CA ASN A 584 -1.07 25.42 -45.95
C ASN A 584 -1.85 26.21 -44.89
N GLN A 585 -2.35 27.38 -45.28
CA GLN A 585 -3.29 28.15 -44.46
C GLN A 585 -4.73 27.78 -44.79
N GLY A 586 -5.55 27.64 -43.77
CA GLY A 586 -6.94 27.23 -43.91
C GLY A 586 -7.82 27.74 -42.76
N LEU A 587 -9.06 27.28 -42.76
CA LEU A 587 -10.06 27.64 -41.76
C LEU A 587 -10.33 26.44 -40.84
N GLY A 588 -10.36 26.68 -39.53
CA GLY A 588 -10.78 25.70 -38.54
C GLY A 588 -12.01 26.18 -37.78
N GLY A 589 -12.79 25.23 -37.24
CA GLY A 589 -13.90 25.56 -36.36
C GLY A 589 -13.38 26.14 -35.05
N LYS A 590 -14.00 27.21 -34.52
CA LYS A 590 -13.48 27.90 -33.33
C LYS A 590 -13.36 27.02 -32.07
N ARG A 591 -14.12 25.92 -31.99
CA ARG A 591 -14.07 24.94 -30.89
C ARG A 591 -13.01 23.85 -31.09
N ASP A 592 -12.38 23.79 -32.25
CA ASP A 592 -11.39 22.75 -32.53
C ASP A 592 -10.15 22.95 -31.67
N LEU A 593 -9.64 21.85 -31.12
CA LEU A 593 -8.41 21.85 -30.34
C LEU A 593 -7.19 21.82 -31.29
N ARG A 594 -6.37 22.86 -31.24
CA ARG A 594 -5.16 23.00 -32.07
C ARG A 594 -3.98 23.52 -31.24
N ARG A 595 -2.78 23.44 -31.82
CA ARG A 595 -1.56 23.93 -31.16
C ARG A 595 -1.52 25.45 -31.15
N VAL A 596 -0.83 25.99 -30.16
CA VAL A 596 -0.65 27.43 -29.96
C VAL A 596 0.81 27.70 -29.65
N ARG A 597 1.35 28.74 -30.28
CA ARG A 597 2.70 29.22 -30.00
C ARG A 597 2.67 30.68 -29.61
N ALA A 598 3.19 30.99 -28.42
CA ALA A 598 3.32 32.36 -27.94
C ALA A 598 4.30 33.17 -28.79
N VAL A 599 3.89 34.40 -29.13
CA VAL A 599 4.70 35.39 -29.85
C VAL A 599 4.82 36.66 -29.03
N ARG A 600 5.95 37.37 -29.15
CA ARG A 600 6.17 38.66 -28.49
C ARG A 600 6.80 39.65 -29.46
N ALA A 601 6.42 40.93 -29.30
CA ALA A 601 6.96 42.05 -30.04
C ALA A 601 7.88 42.88 -29.13
N PHE A 602 9.03 43.34 -29.65
CA PHE A 602 9.99 44.16 -28.89
C PHE A 602 10.83 45.10 -29.76
#